data_AF-A0A0Q6ZIR8-F1
#
_entry.id   AF-A0A0Q6ZIR8-F1
#
_cell.length_a   1.000
_cell.length_b   1.000
_cell.length_c   1.000
_cell.angle_alpha   90.00
_cell.angle_beta   90.00
_cell.angle_gamma   90.00
#
_symmetry.space_group_name_H-M   'P 1'
#
loop_
_entity.id
_entity.type
_entity.pdbx_description
1 polymer ?
#
loop_
_entity_poly.entity_id
_entity_poly.type
_entity_poly.pdbx_seq_one_letter_code
_entity_poly.pdbx_strand_id
1 'polypeptide(L)'
;MRGVPSRLYDTAVNWFAAMWPDGGRRRVVLEQYRMLGTQRALLADIALRANLFGPIRAETDRQAAIEEGRRQLALEIFKTAKTDIDQLWEQIEKRPSKRGERP
;
A
#
# COMPACT_ATOMS: atom_id res chain seq x y z
N MET A 1 -1.54 -23.74 -5.01
CA MET A 1 -1.84 -22.48 -4.29
C MET A 1 -1.07 -22.49 -2.97
N ARG A 2 0.02 -21.72 -2.83
CA ARG A 2 0.75 -21.63 -1.55
C ARG A 2 0.08 -20.55 -0.71
N GLY A 3 -0.56 -20.96 0.39
CA GLY A 3 -1.15 -20.05 1.37
C GLY A 3 -0.06 -19.20 2.03
N VAL A 4 -0.30 -17.90 2.11
CA VAL A 4 0.55 -16.96 2.86
C VAL A 4 0.66 -17.45 4.32
N PRO A 5 1.87 -17.59 4.90
CA PRO A 5 2.03 -18.15 6.24
C PRO A 5 1.30 -17.30 7.29
N SER A 6 0.51 -17.94 8.16
CA SER A 6 -0.36 -17.25 9.13
C SER A 6 0.39 -16.32 10.10
N ARG A 7 1.70 -16.54 10.30
CA ARG A 7 2.55 -15.70 11.17
C ARG A 7 2.68 -14.25 10.71
N LEU A 8 2.52 -13.95 9.41
CA LEU A 8 2.55 -12.57 8.91
C LEU A 8 1.25 -11.81 9.24
N TYR A 9 0.13 -12.51 9.41
CA TYR A 9 -1.14 -11.90 9.81
C TYR A 9 -1.16 -11.51 11.28
N ASP A 10 -0.58 -12.34 12.15
CA ASP A 10 -0.51 -12.06 13.59
C ASP A 10 0.35 -10.83 13.90
N THR A 11 1.44 -10.62 13.17
CA THR A 11 2.29 -9.42 13.34
C THR A 11 1.62 -8.14 12.86
N ALA A 12 0.82 -8.18 11.78
CA ALA A 12 0.07 -7.02 11.30
C ALA A 12 -0.99 -6.56 12.31
N VAL A 13 -1.75 -7.52 12.85
CA VAL A 13 -2.80 -7.24 13.85
C VAL A 13 -2.19 -6.73 15.16
N ASN A 14 -1.07 -7.30 15.60
CA ASN A 14 -0.38 -6.88 16.82
C ASN A 14 0.27 -5.50 16.70
N TRP A 15 0.90 -5.20 15.56
CA TRP A 15 1.42 -3.86 15.28
C TRP A 15 0.29 -2.82 15.23
N PHE A 16 -0.79 -3.11 14.49
CA PHE A 16 -1.92 -2.20 14.39
C PHE A 16 -2.62 -1.99 15.74
N ALA A 17 -2.69 -3.04 16.57
CA ALA A 17 -3.17 -2.97 17.93
C ALA A 17 -2.37 -2.03 18.84
N ALA A 18 -1.06 -1.89 18.62
CA ALA A 18 -0.23 -0.95 19.35
C ALA A 18 -0.46 0.51 18.92
N MET A 19 -0.82 0.74 17.65
CA MET A 19 -1.11 2.07 17.09
C MET A 19 -2.52 2.58 17.43
N TRP A 20 -3.46 1.67 17.65
CA TRP A 20 -4.87 2.00 17.90
C TRP A 20 -5.35 1.53 19.28
N PRO A 21 -5.42 2.43 20.27
CA PRO A 21 -5.62 2.06 21.68
C PRO A 21 -7.05 1.60 22.01
N ASP A 22 -8.06 2.06 21.26
CA ASP A 22 -9.45 1.62 21.44
C ASP A 22 -9.71 0.31 20.69
N GLY A 23 -9.84 -0.78 21.44
CA GLY A 23 -10.04 -2.12 20.88
C GLY A 23 -11.34 -2.30 20.08
N GLY A 24 -12.42 -1.59 20.44
CA GLY A 24 -13.71 -1.68 19.76
C GLY A 24 -13.68 -0.98 18.41
N ARG A 25 -13.15 0.26 18.37
CA ARG A 25 -13.02 1.00 17.12
C ARG A 25 -11.93 0.42 16.21
N ARG A 26 -10.89 -0.22 16.78
CA ARG A 26 -9.81 -0.88 16.03
C ARG A 26 -10.33 -1.92 15.05
N ARG A 27 -11.35 -2.72 15.44
CA ARG A 27 -11.94 -3.72 14.55
C ARG A 27 -12.60 -3.06 13.33
N VAL A 28 -13.36 -2.00 13.55
CA VAL A 28 -14.03 -1.24 12.47
C VAL A 28 -12.99 -0.69 11.50
N VAL A 29 -11.89 -0.13 11.99
CA VAL A 29 -10.84 0.40 11.12
C VAL A 29 -10.11 -0.70 10.36
N LEU A 30 -9.81 -1.84 10.99
CA LEU A 30 -9.24 -3.00 10.29
C LEU A 30 -10.18 -3.51 9.18
N GLU A 31 -11.49 -3.53 9.43
CA GLU A 31 -12.47 -3.91 8.41
C GLU A 31 -12.50 -2.91 7.25
N GLN A 32 -12.45 -1.61 7.52
CA GLN A 32 -12.36 -0.58 6.48
C GLN A 32 -11.07 -0.68 5.66
N TYR A 33 -9.91 -0.93 6.29
CA TYR A 33 -8.67 -1.16 5.56
C TYR A 33 -8.76 -2.41 4.68
N ARG A 34 -9.38 -3.49 5.15
CA ARG A 34 -9.60 -4.69 4.32
C ARG A 34 -10.49 -4.40 3.12
N MET A 35 -11.49 -3.51 3.25
CA MET A 35 -12.30 -3.06 2.12
C MET A 35 -11.48 -2.29 1.07
N LEU A 36 -10.38 -1.63 1.45
CA LEU A 36 -9.48 -1.00 0.47
C LEU A 36 -8.83 -2.03 -0.47
N GLY A 37 -8.67 -3.28 -0.02
CA GLY A 37 -8.09 -4.36 -0.83
C GLY A 37 -8.88 -4.65 -2.12
N THR A 38 -10.16 -4.29 -2.17
CA THR A 38 -10.99 -4.40 -3.39
C THR A 38 -10.93 -3.15 -4.26
N GLN A 39 -10.46 -2.02 -3.73
CA GLN A 39 -10.36 -0.72 -4.40
C GLN A 39 -8.99 -0.55 -5.08
N ARG A 40 -8.68 -1.44 -6.03
CA ARG A 40 -7.34 -1.53 -6.62
C ARG A 40 -6.84 -0.22 -7.26
N ALA A 41 -7.74 0.54 -7.90
CA ALA A 41 -7.38 1.83 -8.50
C ALA A 41 -6.96 2.88 -7.44
N LEU A 42 -7.61 2.87 -6.27
CA LEU A 42 -7.24 3.75 -5.16
C LEU A 42 -5.89 3.35 -4.57
N LEU A 43 -5.65 2.04 -4.40
CA LEU A 43 -4.34 1.55 -3.96
C LEU A 43 -3.23 1.89 -4.95
N ALA A 44 -3.49 1.83 -6.26
CA ALA A 44 -2.56 2.27 -7.28
C ALA A 44 -2.25 3.79 -7.19
N ASP A 45 -3.26 4.64 -6.99
CA ASP A 45 -3.05 6.08 -6.76
C ASP A 45 -2.20 6.35 -5.50
N ILE A 46 -2.45 5.62 -4.40
CA ILE A 46 -1.65 5.70 -3.18
C ILE A 46 -0.19 5.31 -3.46
N ALA A 47 0.06 4.20 -4.17
CA ALA A 47 1.41 3.77 -4.53
C ALA A 47 2.16 4.81 -5.36
N LEU A 48 1.47 5.47 -6.30
CA LEU A 48 2.03 6.51 -7.15
C LEU A 48 2.40 7.76 -6.34
N ARG A 49 1.50 8.22 -5.45
CA ARG A 49 1.75 9.40 -4.59
C ARG A 49 2.84 9.15 -3.55
N ALA A 50 2.95 7.92 -3.07
CA ALA A 50 4.03 7.50 -2.17
C ALA A 50 5.34 7.21 -2.90
N ASN A 51 5.36 7.31 -4.24
CA ASN A 51 6.51 6.99 -5.08
C ASN A 51 7.10 5.61 -4.72
N LEU A 52 6.24 4.60 -4.54
CA LEU A 52 6.60 3.31 -3.93
C LEU A 52 7.64 2.53 -4.74
N PHE A 53 7.58 2.64 -6.06
CA PHE A 53 8.39 1.86 -6.99
C PHE A 53 9.49 2.68 -7.70
N GLY A 54 9.56 3.98 -7.45
CA GLY A 54 10.58 4.86 -8.02
C GLY A 54 11.78 5.04 -7.09
N PRO A 55 12.85 5.70 -7.54
CA PRO A 55 13.89 6.19 -6.63
C PRO A 55 13.38 7.40 -5.82
N ILE A 56 13.83 7.56 -4.57
CA ILE A 56 13.67 8.84 -3.85
C ILE A 56 14.57 9.85 -4.55
N ARG A 57 13.97 10.97 -4.97
CA ARG A 57 14.67 12.14 -5.49
C ARG A 57 14.41 13.29 -4.53
N ALA A 58 15.35 13.51 -3.61
CA ALA A 58 15.26 14.53 -2.59
C ALA A 58 16.50 15.43 -2.66
N GLU A 59 16.32 16.73 -2.48
CA GLU A 59 17.40 17.73 -2.46
C GLU A 59 17.97 17.90 -1.06
N THR A 60 17.26 17.43 -0.03
CA THR A 60 17.63 17.53 1.38
C THR A 60 17.29 16.25 2.14
N ASP A 61 17.99 16.00 3.25
CA ASP A 61 17.71 14.88 4.14
C ASP A 61 16.29 14.91 4.71
N ARG A 62 15.78 16.12 5.00
CA ARG A 62 14.40 16.30 5.46
C ARG A 62 13.39 15.84 4.42
N GLN A 63 13.60 16.17 3.15
CA GLN A 63 12.73 15.70 2.06
C GLN A 63 12.84 14.18 1.90
N ALA A 64 14.06 13.61 1.97
CA ALA A 64 14.26 12.17 1.89
C ALA A 64 13.51 11.43 3.01
N ALA A 65 13.55 11.94 4.24
CA ALA A 65 12.84 11.36 5.38
C ALA A 65 11.30 11.42 5.20
N ILE A 66 10.76 12.50 4.63
CA ILE A 66 9.33 12.63 4.34
C ILE A 66 8.90 11.61 3.28
N GLU A 67 9.67 11.47 2.19
CA GLU A 67 9.37 10.51 1.13
C GLU A 67 9.44 9.06 1.61
N GLU A 68 10.44 8.73 2.42
CA GLU A 68 10.55 7.40 3.03
C GLU A 68 9.37 7.12 3.99
N GLY A 69 8.99 8.11 4.80
CA GLY A 69 7.80 7.99 5.66
C GLY A 69 6.51 7.75 4.86
N ARG A 70 6.34 8.40 3.71
CA ARG A 70 5.19 8.17 2.81
C ARG A 70 5.17 6.76 2.25
N ARG A 71 6.33 6.22 1.83
CA ARG A 71 6.45 4.84 1.35
C ARG A 71 6.11 3.84 2.42
N GLN A 72 6.68 4.02 3.60
CA GLN A 72 6.44 3.15 4.73
C GLN A 72 4.95 3.10 5.08
N LEU A 73 4.29 4.26 5.09
CA LEU A 73 2.84 4.35 5.31
C LEU A 73 2.05 3.61 4.21
N ALA A 74 2.41 3.76 2.93
CA ALA A 74 1.74 3.04 1.85
C ALA A 74 1.89 1.52 1.99
N LEU A 75 3.09 1.03 2.32
CA LEU A 75 3.35 -0.40 2.57
C LEU A 75 2.49 -0.94 3.73
N GLU A 76 2.34 -0.17 4.80
CA GLU A 76 1.52 -0.53 5.95
C GLU A 76 0.03 -0.57 5.61
N ILE A 77 -0.45 0.38 4.80
CA ILE A 77 -1.82 0.36 4.27
C ILE A 77 -2.06 -0.93 3.47
N PHE A 78 -1.12 -1.30 2.58
CA PHE A 78 -1.29 -2.45 1.69
C PHE A 78 -1.25 -3.77 2.48
N LYS A 79 -0.35 -3.85 3.48
CA LYS A 79 -0.31 -4.96 4.43
C LYS A 79 -1.64 -5.10 5.17
N THR A 80 -2.21 -4.00 5.65
CA THR A 80 -3.49 -4.01 6.40
C THR A 80 -4.67 -4.34 5.48
N ALA A 81 -4.63 -3.88 4.23
CA ALA A 81 -5.60 -4.19 3.18
C ALA A 81 -5.49 -5.62 2.62
N LYS A 82 -4.46 -6.38 3.00
CA LYS A 82 -4.13 -7.71 2.46
C LYS A 82 -3.91 -7.70 0.94
N THR A 83 -3.33 -6.62 0.42
CA THR A 83 -3.05 -6.48 -1.01
C THR A 83 -1.62 -6.90 -1.31
N ASP A 84 -1.47 -7.68 -2.39
CA ASP A 84 -0.18 -8.06 -2.94
C ASP A 84 0.39 -6.91 -3.79
N ILE A 85 1.58 -6.44 -3.43
CA ILE A 85 2.27 -5.31 -4.08
C ILE A 85 2.61 -5.65 -5.53
N ASP A 86 2.98 -6.89 -5.81
CA ASP A 86 3.41 -7.32 -7.15
C ASP A 86 2.24 -7.26 -8.14
N GLN A 87 1.04 -7.66 -7.70
CA GLN A 87 -0.17 -7.57 -8.51
C GLN A 87 -0.58 -6.11 -8.79
N LEU A 88 -0.27 -5.20 -7.86
CA LEU A 88 -0.55 -3.78 -8.03
C LEU A 88 0.44 -3.13 -9.02
N TRP A 89 1.71 -3.55 -8.96
CA TRP A 89 2.74 -3.11 -9.90
C TRP A 89 2.36 -3.44 -11.34
N GLU A 90 1.86 -4.65 -11.61
CA GLU A 90 1.36 -5.03 -12.94
C GLU A 90 0.24 -4.09 -13.45
N GLN A 91 -0.61 -3.58 -12.56
CA GLN A 91 -1.68 -2.65 -12.95
C GLN A 91 -1.17 -1.25 -13.27
N ILE A 92 -0.12 -0.80 -12.56
CA ILE A 92 0.54 0.49 -12.78
C ILE A 92 1.41 0.44 -14.05
N GLU A 93 2.13 -0.67 -14.26
CA GLU A 93 2.99 -0.89 -15.43
C GLU A 93 2.23 -1.26 -16.70
N LYS A 94 0.99 -1.76 -16.60
CA LYS A 94 0.04 -1.79 -17.72
C LYS A 94 -0.34 -0.35 -18.12
N ARG A 95 0.66 0.43 -18.54
CA ARG A 95 0.49 1.54 -19.45
C ARG A 95 -0.37 1.03 -20.60
N PRO A 96 -1.40 1.76 -21.06
CA PRO A 96 -1.91 1.53 -22.39
C PRO A 96 -0.71 1.64 -23.34
N SER A 97 -0.35 0.53 -23.98
CA SER A 97 0.59 0.49 -25.08
C SER A 97 0.22 1.62 -26.03
N LYS A 98 1.14 2.58 -26.19
CA LYS A 98 1.09 3.75 -27.06
C LYS A 98 -0.29 4.04 -27.67
N ARG A 99 -0.96 5.08 -27.17
CA ARG A 99 -2.01 5.78 -27.92
C ARG A 99 -1.38 6.35 -29.20
N GLY A 100 -1.29 5.52 -30.22
CA GLY A 100 -0.69 5.80 -31.51
C GLY A 100 -1.41 4.95 -32.53
N GLU A 101 -2.52 5.49 -33.01
CA GLU A 101 -3.16 5.28 -34.32
C GLU A 101 -4.62 5.73 -34.17
N ARG A 102 -4.86 7.01 -34.49
CA ARG A 102 -6.14 7.39 -35.08
C ARG A 102 -5.92 7.46 -36.59
N PRO A 103 -6.76 6.82 -37.42
CA PRO A 103 -6.84 7.16 -38.84
C PRO A 103 -7.26 8.63 -39.02
#